data_AF-S9THU5-F1
#
_entry.id   AF-S9THU5-F1
#
_cell.length_a   1.000
_cell.length_b   1.000
_cell.length_c   1.000
_cell.angle_alpha   90.00
_cell.angle_beta   90.00
_cell.angle_gamma   90.00
#
_symmetry.space_group_name_H-M   'P 1'
#
loop_
_entity.id
_entity.type
_entity.pdbx_description
1 polymer ?
#
loop_
_entity_poly.entity_id
_entity_poly.type
_entity_poly.pdbx_seq_one_letter_code
_entity_poly.pdbx_strand_id
1 'polypeptide(L)'
;MERGGDWVRELASDEEIRGIAHSFRDMSQTLCVQTMDSLEQVLLFLDLFGSKQTDGIVTNDEAAMREYCSRVDSAVVLVNASTRLSSGKLLGLGPDMAIATSKVNHRGPLTLSTWTTRKFVVRSKSPTGALRK
;
A
#
# COMPACT_ATOMS: atom_id res chain seq x y z
N MET A 1 1.45 -20.78 -12.04
CA MET A 1 1.71 -19.55 -12.81
C MET A 1 2.90 -18.89 -12.14
N GLU A 2 4.11 -19.08 -12.66
CA GLU A 2 5.30 -18.39 -12.17
C GLU A 2 5.08 -16.88 -12.36
N ARG A 3 4.83 -16.17 -11.26
CA ARG A 3 4.54 -14.72 -11.30
C ARG A 3 5.80 -13.85 -11.33
N GLY A 4 6.99 -14.45 -11.26
CA GLY A 4 8.26 -13.75 -11.47
C GLY A 4 8.93 -14.34 -12.70
N GLY A 5 9.04 -13.58 -13.78
CA GLY A 5 9.89 -13.99 -14.90
C GLY A 5 11.35 -14.11 -14.44
N ASP A 6 12.12 -14.99 -15.07
CA ASP A 6 13.53 -15.25 -14.73
C ASP A 6 14.38 -13.97 -14.61
N TRP A 7 14.04 -12.94 -15.37
CA TRP A 7 14.68 -11.62 -15.34
C TRP A 7 14.67 -10.94 -13.95
N VAL A 8 13.74 -11.29 -13.08
CA VAL A 8 13.70 -10.76 -11.71
C VAL A 8 14.90 -11.24 -10.88
N ARG A 9 15.36 -12.47 -11.13
CA ARG A 9 16.58 -13.01 -10.52
C ARG A 9 17.84 -12.45 -11.18
N GLU A 10 17.72 -11.89 -12.38
CA GLU A 10 18.79 -11.16 -13.05
C GLU A 10 18.93 -9.72 -12.51
N LEU A 11 17.86 -9.13 -11.97
CA LEU A 11 17.87 -7.76 -11.43
C LEU A 11 18.61 -7.63 -10.09
N ALA A 12 18.49 -8.62 -9.21
CA ALA A 12 19.09 -8.59 -7.89
C ALA A 12 19.29 -10.02 -7.38
N SER A 13 20.45 -10.29 -6.79
CA SER A 13 20.72 -11.55 -6.11
C SER A 13 19.78 -11.73 -4.91
N ASP A 14 19.53 -12.98 -4.51
CA ASP A 14 18.76 -13.30 -3.31
C ASP A 14 19.34 -12.63 -2.05
N GLU A 15 20.64 -12.37 -2.03
CA GLU A 15 21.35 -11.70 -0.95
C GLU A 15 21.09 -10.19 -0.93
N GLU A 16 21.03 -9.53 -2.08
CA GLU A 16 20.63 -8.12 -2.21
C GLU A 16 19.16 -7.92 -1.82
N ILE A 17 18.27 -8.82 -2.27
CA ILE A 17 16.85 -8.82 -1.89
C ILE A 17 16.69 -9.01 -0.38
N ARG A 18 17.43 -9.96 0.21
CA ARG A 18 17.49 -10.14 1.67
C ARG A 18 18.05 -8.90 2.36
N GLY A 19 19.08 -8.27 1.81
CA GLY A 19 19.66 -7.02 2.32
C GLY A 19 18.65 -5.89 2.41
N ILE A 20 17.76 -5.75 1.42
CA ILE A 20 16.65 -4.78 1.44
C ILE A 20 15.62 -5.12 2.52
N ALA A 21 15.29 -6.40 2.70
CA ALA A 21 14.37 -6.83 3.75
C ALA A 21 14.97 -6.68 5.16
N HIS A 22 16.28 -6.88 5.29
CA HIS A 22 17.02 -6.75 6.55
C HIS A 22 17.30 -5.29 6.93
N SER A 23 17.58 -4.41 5.97
CA SER A 23 17.82 -2.98 6.25
C SER A 23 16.60 -2.31 6.89
N PHE A 24 15.39 -2.69 6.49
CA PHE A 24 14.15 -2.24 7.13
C PHE A 24 14.03 -2.71 8.59
N ARG A 25 14.52 -3.92 8.90
CA ARG A 25 14.50 -4.47 10.27
C ARG A 25 15.51 -3.79 11.19
N ASP A 26 16.66 -3.43 10.66
CA ASP A 26 17.79 -2.91 11.44
C ASP A 26 17.86 -1.37 11.44
N MET A 27 16.89 -0.69 10.82
CA MET A 27 16.79 0.77 10.72
C MET A 27 18.09 1.41 10.19
N SER A 28 18.78 0.70 9.28
CA SER A 28 20.06 1.16 8.73
C SER A 28 19.85 2.21 7.64
N GLN A 29 20.84 3.10 7.47
CA GLN A 29 20.84 4.13 6.43
C GLN A 29 21.30 3.57 5.07
N THR A 30 20.64 2.51 4.63
CA THR A 30 20.96 1.82 3.37
C THR A 30 19.89 2.10 2.32
N LEU A 31 20.32 2.43 1.10
CA LEU A 31 19.44 2.62 -0.05
C LEU A 31 19.84 1.64 -1.16
N CYS A 32 18.87 0.88 -1.68
CA CYS A 32 19.04 0.10 -2.89
C CYS A 32 18.57 0.93 -4.10
N VAL A 33 19.35 0.89 -5.18
CA VAL A 33 19.05 1.60 -6.43
C VAL A 33 19.13 0.60 -7.57
N GLN A 34 18.05 0.48 -8.34
CA GLN A 34 17.97 -0.38 -9.51
C GLN A 34 17.42 0.41 -10.69
N THR A 35 18.05 0.25 -11.86
CA THR A 35 17.55 0.80 -13.12
C THR A 35 16.63 -0.20 -13.81
N MET A 36 15.56 0.30 -14.44
CA MET A 36 14.59 -0.49 -15.19
C MET A 36 14.21 0.27 -16.47
N ASP A 37 13.93 -0.47 -17.53
CA ASP A 37 13.75 0.10 -18.87
C ASP A 37 12.31 0.56 -19.13
N SER A 38 11.36 0.13 -18.30
CA SER A 38 9.94 0.42 -18.51
C SER A 38 9.13 0.47 -17.22
N LEU A 39 7.99 1.16 -17.29
CA LEU A 39 7.00 1.20 -16.20
C LEU A 39 6.46 -0.21 -15.88
N GLU A 40 6.30 -1.08 -16.88
CA GLU A 40 5.83 -2.46 -16.67
C GLU A 40 6.77 -3.24 -15.74
N GLN A 41 8.09 -3.13 -15.94
CA GLN A 41 9.09 -3.76 -15.09
C GLN A 41 8.99 -3.23 -13.64
N VAL A 42 8.82 -1.92 -13.48
CA VAL A 42 8.64 -1.29 -12.16
C VAL A 42 7.39 -1.84 -11.45
N LEU A 43 6.27 -1.93 -12.17
CA LEU A 43 5.01 -2.42 -11.61
C LEU A 43 5.12 -3.88 -11.20
N LEU A 44 5.80 -4.73 -11.98
CA LEU A 44 6.04 -6.12 -11.59
C LEU A 44 6.96 -6.21 -10.36
N PHE A 45 8.01 -5.39 -10.31
CA PHE A 45 8.92 -5.36 -9.17
C PHE A 45 8.19 -4.97 -7.86
N LEU A 46 7.38 -3.91 -7.91
CA LEU A 46 6.56 -3.51 -6.76
C LEU A 46 5.51 -4.57 -6.40
N ASP A 47 5.01 -5.33 -7.38
CA ASP A 47 4.08 -6.41 -7.07
C ASP A 47 4.75 -7.54 -6.28
N LEU A 48 5.97 -7.91 -6.67
CA LEU A 48 6.71 -9.04 -6.11
C LEU A 48 7.42 -8.70 -4.79
N PHE A 49 8.01 -7.50 -4.69
CA PHE A 49 8.90 -7.13 -3.57
C PHE A 49 8.38 -5.98 -2.70
N GLY A 50 7.40 -5.23 -3.18
CA GLY A 50 6.83 -4.11 -2.43
C GLY A 50 6.14 -4.60 -1.15
N SER A 51 6.37 -3.90 -0.04
CA SER A 51 5.70 -4.17 1.26
C SER A 51 4.21 -3.81 1.26
N LYS A 52 3.72 -3.21 0.17
CA LYS A 52 2.36 -2.67 0.00
C LYS A 52 2.03 -1.52 0.96
N GLN A 53 3.05 -0.90 1.57
CA GLN A 53 2.88 0.20 2.52
C GLN A 53 2.74 1.54 1.80
N THR A 54 3.84 2.08 1.28
CA THR A 54 3.85 3.36 0.57
C THR A 54 4.80 3.25 -0.60
N ASP A 55 4.31 3.62 -1.78
CA ASP A 55 5.13 3.74 -2.99
C ASP A 55 4.82 5.07 -3.68
N GLY A 56 5.77 5.55 -4.48
CA GLY A 56 5.57 6.79 -5.21
C GLY A 56 6.32 6.85 -6.54
N ILE A 57 5.78 7.63 -7.45
CA ILE A 57 6.34 7.90 -8.77
C ILE A 57 6.67 9.39 -8.89
N VAL A 58 7.79 9.70 -9.56
CA VAL A 58 8.13 11.06 -9.99
C VAL A 58 8.07 11.10 -11.51
N THR A 59 7.15 11.85 -12.08
CA THR A 59 6.95 11.93 -13.54
C THR A 59 6.20 13.20 -13.95
N ASN A 60 6.50 13.69 -15.16
CA ASN A 60 5.72 14.72 -15.85
C ASN A 60 4.78 14.12 -16.92
N ASP A 61 4.84 12.80 -17.15
CA ASP A 61 3.97 12.10 -18.07
C ASP A 61 2.66 11.71 -17.38
N GLU A 62 1.57 12.35 -17.82
CA GLU A 62 0.20 12.10 -17.36
C GLU A 62 -0.26 10.66 -17.60
N ALA A 63 0.16 10.02 -18.70
CA ALA A 63 -0.21 8.64 -18.99
C ALA A 63 0.46 7.69 -17.98
N ALA A 64 1.76 7.86 -17.75
CA ALA A 64 2.51 7.09 -16.77
C ALA A 64 1.96 7.28 -15.35
N MET A 65 1.61 8.51 -14.96
CA MET A 65 1.01 8.81 -13.66
C MET A 65 -0.33 8.06 -13.46
N ARG A 66 -1.24 8.12 -14.44
CA ARG A 66 -2.54 7.44 -14.35
C ARG A 66 -2.37 5.94 -14.29
N GLU A 67 -1.49 5.39 -15.13
CA GLU A 67 -1.21 3.97 -15.15
C GLU A 67 -0.65 3.50 -13.79
N TYR A 68 0.37 4.18 -13.27
CA TYR A 68 0.97 3.87 -11.98
C TYR A 68 -0.05 3.88 -10.83
N CYS A 69 -0.85 4.96 -10.72
CA CYS A 69 -1.89 5.08 -9.70
C CYS A 69 -2.97 4.00 -9.80
N SER A 70 -3.26 3.50 -11.01
CA SER A 70 -4.27 2.47 -11.20
C SER A 70 -3.76 1.05 -10.92
N ARG A 71 -2.44 0.81 -11.05
CA ARG A 71 -1.85 -0.53 -11.01
C ARG A 71 -1.07 -0.83 -9.73
N VAL A 72 -0.53 0.20 -9.06
CA VAL A 72 0.22 -0.02 -7.81
C VAL A 72 -0.71 -0.35 -6.66
N ASP A 73 -0.51 -1.52 -6.08
CA ASP A 73 -1.33 -2.05 -5.00
C ASP A 73 -0.74 -1.75 -3.62
N SER A 74 -0.62 -0.48 -3.26
CA SER A 74 -0.09 -0.04 -1.96
C SER A 74 -1.11 0.72 -1.14
N ALA A 75 -0.89 0.80 0.18
CA ALA A 75 -1.82 1.47 1.08
C ALA A 75 -1.90 2.98 0.82
N VAL A 76 -0.78 3.58 0.42
CA VAL A 76 -0.67 4.96 -0.03
C VAL A 76 0.18 5.00 -1.30
N VAL A 77 -0.33 5.64 -2.35
CA VAL A 77 0.39 5.88 -3.60
C VAL A 77 0.53 7.38 -3.80
N LEU A 78 1.77 7.84 -4.01
CA LEU A 78 2.11 9.25 -4.12
C LEU A 78 2.67 9.58 -5.50
N VAL A 79 2.31 10.75 -6.03
CA VAL A 79 2.85 11.24 -7.29
C VAL A 79 3.55 12.57 -7.04
N ASN A 80 4.80 12.68 -7.48
CA ASN A 80 5.63 13.88 -7.33
C ASN A 80 5.71 14.37 -5.88
N ALA A 81 5.66 13.45 -4.92
CA ALA A 81 5.64 13.74 -3.49
C ALA A 81 6.44 12.68 -2.71
N SER A 82 7.04 13.09 -1.59
CA SER A 82 7.86 12.19 -0.77
C SER A 82 7.02 11.11 -0.10
N THR A 83 7.51 9.87 -0.12
CA THR A 83 6.89 8.72 0.58
C THR A 83 6.77 8.92 2.10
N ARG A 84 7.58 9.81 2.69
CA ARG A 84 7.45 10.20 4.12
C ARG A 84 6.16 10.95 4.44
N LEU A 85 5.42 11.41 3.44
CA LEU A 85 4.13 12.07 3.62
C LEU A 85 2.98 11.08 3.87
N SER A 86 3.25 9.78 3.83
CA SER A 86 2.29 8.72 4.19
C SER A 86 2.04 8.71 5.69
N SER A 87 1.19 9.64 6.14
CA SER A 87 0.69 9.73 7.52
C SER A 87 -0.71 10.33 7.49
N GLY A 88 -1.57 9.88 8.39
CA GLY A 88 -2.92 10.42 8.57
C GLY A 88 -2.92 11.93 8.75
N LYS A 89 -1.99 12.49 9.55
CA LYS A 89 -1.91 13.94 9.78
C LYS A 89 -1.59 14.71 8.51
N LEU A 90 -0.60 14.24 7.74
CA LEU A 90 -0.14 14.90 6.52
C LEU A 90 -1.15 14.77 5.38
N LEU A 91 -1.94 13.69 5.38
CA LEU A 91 -3.04 13.47 4.43
C LEU A 91 -4.37 14.10 4.89
N GLY A 92 -4.40 14.82 6.01
CA GLY A 92 -5.62 15.49 6.50
C GLY A 92 -6.68 14.55 7.10
N LEU A 93 -6.31 13.31 7.42
CA LEU A 93 -7.19 12.30 8.04
C LEU A 93 -7.19 12.36 9.57
N GLY A 94 -6.31 13.17 10.16
CA GLY A 94 -6.10 13.29 11.60
C GLY A 94 -4.95 12.41 12.12
N PRO A 95 -4.67 12.44 13.43
CA PRO A 95 -3.59 11.64 14.01
C PRO A 95 -3.80 10.14 13.78
N ASP A 96 -2.76 9.48 13.29
CA ASP A 96 -2.71 8.05 13.03
C ASP A 96 -1.76 7.34 13.99
N MET A 97 -2.10 6.10 14.37
CA MET A 97 -1.23 5.27 15.23
C MET A 97 -0.35 4.32 14.41
N ALA A 98 -0.80 3.94 13.21
CA ALA A 98 -0.14 2.96 12.35
C ALA A 98 -0.66 3.10 10.91
N ILE A 99 -0.04 2.39 9.98
CA ILE A 99 -0.49 2.26 8.58
C ILE A 99 -0.84 0.79 8.33
N ALA A 100 -2.07 0.53 7.91
CA ALA A 100 -2.53 -0.81 7.56
C ALA A 100 -2.29 -1.11 6.07
N THR A 101 -1.65 -2.24 5.78
CA THR A 101 -1.46 -2.74 4.40
C THR A 101 -2.51 -3.78 4.00
N SER A 102 -3.33 -4.25 4.96
CA SER A 102 -4.42 -5.20 4.71
C SER A 102 -5.46 -4.61 3.76
N LYS A 103 -6.04 -5.47 2.91
CA LYS A 103 -7.17 -5.11 2.04
C LYS A 103 -8.54 -5.22 2.73
N VAL A 104 -8.58 -5.80 3.92
CA VAL A 104 -9.82 -6.05 4.67
C VAL A 104 -9.91 -5.11 5.87
N ASN A 105 -11.12 -4.64 6.18
CA ASN A 105 -11.45 -3.64 7.20
C ASN A 105 -11.00 -2.22 6.83
N HIS A 106 -9.70 -1.93 6.91
CA HIS A 106 -9.15 -0.61 6.62
C HIS A 106 -7.75 -0.74 6.00
N ARG A 107 -7.43 0.19 5.10
CA ARG A 107 -6.14 0.27 4.40
C ARG A 107 -5.64 1.71 4.40
N GLY A 108 -4.35 1.90 4.66
CA GLY A 108 -3.72 3.21 4.83
C GLY A 108 -3.66 3.64 6.30
N PRO A 109 -3.52 4.95 6.58
CA PRO A 109 -3.40 5.47 7.94
C PRO A 109 -4.58 5.06 8.83
N LEU A 110 -4.27 4.48 9.99
CA LEU A 110 -5.24 4.03 10.98
C LEU A 110 -5.51 5.14 12.00
N THR A 111 -6.60 5.88 11.77
CA THR A 111 -7.05 6.99 12.62
C THR A 111 -8.20 6.54 13.53
N LEU A 112 -8.62 7.37 14.49
CA LEU A 112 -9.63 6.98 15.49
C LEU A 112 -10.95 6.44 14.86
N SER A 113 -11.38 7.00 13.73
CA SER A 113 -12.59 6.54 13.03
C SER A 113 -12.45 5.14 12.44
N THR A 114 -11.23 4.73 12.07
CA THR A 114 -10.93 3.44 11.43
C THR A 114 -10.81 2.31 12.45
N TRP A 115 -10.66 2.65 13.74
CA TRP A 115 -10.62 1.69 14.86
C TRP A 115 -12.01 1.31 15.40
N THR A 116 -13.06 1.64 14.65
CA THR A 116 -14.43 1.29 15.00
C THR A 116 -14.94 0.18 14.10
N THR A 117 -15.91 -0.58 14.60
CA THR A 117 -16.64 -1.57 13.81
C THR A 117 -18.12 -1.20 13.74
N ARG A 118 -18.83 -1.76 12.77
CA ARG A 118 -20.25 -1.46 12.52
C ARG A 118 -21.10 -2.62 13.04
N LYS A 119 -22.17 -2.27 13.76
CA LYS A 119 -23.24 -3.21 14.12
C LYS A 119 -24.59 -2.67 13.65
N PHE A 120 -25.50 -3.57 13.31
CA PHE A 120 -26.87 -3.20 13.00
C PHE A 120 -27.71 -3.27 14.27
N VAL A 121 -28.43 -2.20 14.56
CA VAL A 121 -29.40 -2.14 15.66
C VAL A 121 -30.78 -1.99 15.02
N VAL A 122 -31.63 -3.00 15.22
CA VAL A 122 -32.97 -3.05 14.64
C VAL A 122 -33.98 -3.15 15.77
N ARG A 123 -35.02 -2.31 15.71
CA ARG A 123 -36.13 -2.31 16.67
C ARG A 123 -37.45 -2.51 15.94
N SER A 124 -38.18 -3.58 16.26
CA SER A 124 -39.54 -3.75 15.77
C SER A 124 -40.47 -2.71 16.41
N LYS A 125 -41.41 -2.18 15.63
CA LYS A 125 -42.54 -1.38 16.12
C LYS A 125 -43.73 -2.26 16.55
N SER A 126 -43.71 -3.55 16.24
CA SER A 126 -44.76 -4.48 16.64
C SER A 126 -44.60 -4.88 18.10
N PRO A 127 -45.70 -4.94 18.90
CA PRO A 127 -45.69 -5.57 20.21
C PRO A 127 -45.24 -7.04 20.18
N THR A 128 -45.42 -7.70 19.04
CA THR A 128 -45.05 -9.12 18.84
C THR A 128 -43.59 -9.32 18.44
N GLY A 129 -42.80 -8.25 18.27
CA GLY A 129 -41.39 -8.34 17.91
C GLY A 129 -41.10 -8.79 16.47
N ALA A 130 -42.12 -9.02 15.64
CA ALA A 130 -41.93 -9.42 14.25
C ALA A 130 -41.20 -8.33 13.43
N LEU A 131 -40.12 -8.71 12.73
CA LEU A 131 -39.36 -7.83 11.83
C LEU A 131 -39.76 -7.99 10.36
N ARG A 132 -40.53 -9.03 10.04
CA ARG A 132 -41.25 -9.20 8.78
C ARG A 132 -42.73 -9.45 9.07
N LYS A 133 -43.61 -9.04 8.16
CA LYS A 133 -44.95 -9.63 8.07
C LYS A 133 -44.82 -11.03 7.50
#